data_AF-A0A1T5C631-F1
#
_entry.id   AF-A0A1T5C631-F1
#
_cell.length_a   1.000
_cell.length_b   1.000
_cell.length_c   1.000
_cell.angle_alpha   90.00
_cell.angle_beta   90.00
_cell.angle_gamma   90.00
#
_symmetry.space_group_name_H-M   'P 1'
#
loop_
_entity.id
_entity.type
_entity.pdbx_description
1 polymer ?
#
loop_
_entity_poly.entity_id
_entity_poly.type
_entity_poly.pdbx_seq_one_letter_code
_entity_poly.pdbx_strand_id
1 'polypeptide(L)'
;MRNTCFFLLLLQVLVACTDAKPRRNAKVFIEKKEGKYTLYRHGKPFEIKGAAGHAQLDLLQQIGGNTIRLWDTVGIAPILKKADELGIAVIVGLPIPESRYMDYYNDSSKVAQQYKDIKALVNRFKDAPALLMWCVGNELSFPYRPAYANFYKAFNGIVDMIHRDDPDHPVTTTMVNFQRKDIFNIKMRTHVDVISFNIFGRITYLRDDLKRFSWLWRGPYLITEWGIDGPWDGTPQTAWGAWIEPTSTDKAEQYRWRYEQQMPLDDSGFLGSLIFYWGQKQETTHTWFSLFDELGHKTEVVAVAEKIWTGKTSVEPAPKIRDMLLAGQDHPASIFLNANEEVEAKVRLVDGSKFTKVIWEVFPEDWHKVEERNNTIKPLPVNGLFRSNEGVDVRFITPDSEGPYRIFATVYDDNGNIATCNMPFYVVGTNEKN
;
A
#
# COMPACT_ATOMS: atom_id res chain seq x y z
N MET A 1 -30.54 -53.83 41.60
CA MET A 1 -30.19 -53.07 40.38
C MET A 1 -30.18 -51.59 40.78
N ARG A 2 -29.03 -51.02 41.20
CA ARG A 2 -28.11 -50.18 40.39
C ARG A 2 -28.84 -49.32 39.36
N ASN A 3 -28.64 -48.02 39.21
CA ASN A 3 -27.94 -46.97 39.97
C ASN A 3 -28.19 -45.67 39.18
N THR A 4 -28.27 -44.53 39.88
CA THR A 4 -27.90 -43.17 39.40
C THR A 4 -28.66 -42.55 38.21
N CYS A 5 -29.61 -41.65 38.53
CA CYS A 5 -29.97 -40.51 37.69
C CYS A 5 -28.84 -39.46 37.76
N PHE A 6 -28.18 -39.19 36.64
CA PHE A 6 -27.25 -38.09 36.50
C PHE A 6 -28.03 -36.78 36.27
N PHE A 7 -27.98 -35.86 37.22
CA PHE A 7 -28.37 -34.47 37.01
C PHE A 7 -27.26 -33.78 36.20
N LEU A 8 -27.53 -33.46 34.93
CA LEU A 8 -26.70 -32.54 34.14
C LEU A 8 -27.07 -31.10 34.53
N LEU A 9 -26.24 -30.48 35.37
CA LEU A 9 -26.32 -29.05 35.65
C LEU A 9 -25.66 -28.31 34.46
N LEU A 10 -26.47 -27.86 33.51
CA LEU A 10 -26.00 -27.03 32.39
C LEU A 10 -25.71 -25.62 32.92
N LEU A 11 -24.44 -25.32 33.17
CA LEU A 11 -24.00 -23.97 33.54
C LEU A 11 -24.08 -23.08 32.29
N GLN A 12 -25.22 -22.41 32.06
CA GLN A 12 -25.32 -21.34 31.07
C GLN A 12 -24.53 -20.13 31.58
N VAL A 13 -23.26 -20.04 31.19
CA VAL A 13 -22.52 -18.78 31.26
C VAL A 13 -23.09 -17.88 30.18
N LEU A 14 -24.08 -17.07 30.56
CA LEU A 14 -24.49 -15.90 29.79
C LEU A 14 -23.31 -14.93 29.79
N VAL A 15 -22.42 -15.06 28.80
CA VAL A 15 -21.53 -13.97 28.41
C VAL A 15 -22.44 -12.89 27.85
N ALA A 16 -22.86 -11.97 28.71
CA ALA A 16 -23.41 -10.70 28.27
C ALA A 16 -22.27 -9.98 27.52
N CYS A 17 -22.21 -10.16 26.20
CA CYS A 17 -21.56 -9.18 25.33
C CYS A 17 -22.32 -7.88 25.55
N THR A 18 -21.79 -7.02 26.41
CA THR A 18 -22.11 -5.60 26.33
C THR A 18 -21.48 -5.12 25.03
N ASP A 19 -22.23 -5.20 23.94
CA ASP A 19 -21.94 -4.41 22.75
C ASP A 19 -21.88 -2.96 23.23
N ALA A 20 -20.68 -2.39 23.27
CA ALA A 20 -20.49 -1.01 23.65
C ALA A 20 -21.40 -0.17 22.75
N LYS A 21 -22.37 0.53 23.34
CA LYS A 21 -23.30 1.35 22.56
C LYS A 21 -22.48 2.34 21.75
N PRO A 22 -22.67 2.43 20.42
CA PRO A 22 -21.94 3.37 19.59
C PRO A 22 -22.14 4.78 20.14
N ARG A 23 -21.05 5.50 20.36
CA ARG A 23 -21.09 6.91 20.78
C ARG A 23 -21.55 7.73 19.57
N ARG A 24 -22.85 7.77 19.31
CA ARG A 24 -23.45 8.50 18.18
C ARG A 24 -23.16 10.02 18.17
N ASN A 25 -22.56 10.55 19.25
CA ASN A 25 -22.12 11.93 19.37
C ASN A 25 -20.64 12.15 19.00
N ALA A 26 -19.86 11.08 18.78
CA ALA A 26 -18.46 11.19 18.35
C ALA A 26 -18.36 11.75 16.92
N LYS A 27 -17.25 12.43 16.60
CA LYS A 27 -16.98 12.95 15.24
C LYS A 27 -16.94 11.81 14.21
N VAL A 28 -16.34 10.69 14.59
CA VAL A 28 -16.27 9.46 13.79
C VAL A 28 -16.65 8.26 14.65
N PHE A 29 -17.55 7.41 14.17
CA PHE A 29 -17.91 6.18 14.86
C PHE A 29 -18.33 5.09 13.89
N ILE A 30 -18.29 3.85 14.36
CA ILE A 30 -18.74 2.68 13.60
C ILE A 30 -19.98 2.13 14.28
N GLU A 31 -21.03 1.90 13.51
CA GLU A 31 -22.24 1.26 13.99
C GLU A 31 -22.49 -0.03 13.23
N LYS A 32 -22.95 -1.05 13.95
CA LYS A 32 -23.45 -2.29 13.36
C LYS A 32 -24.98 -2.27 13.38
N LYS A 33 -25.59 -2.33 12.19
CA LYS A 33 -27.05 -2.44 12.03
C LYS A 33 -27.37 -3.57 11.06
N GLU A 34 -28.29 -4.45 11.44
CA GLU A 34 -28.73 -5.58 10.59
C GLU A 34 -27.57 -6.45 10.06
N GLY A 35 -26.52 -6.59 10.87
CA GLY A 35 -25.33 -7.37 10.53
C GLY A 35 -24.27 -6.61 9.70
N LYS A 36 -24.56 -5.40 9.20
CA LYS A 36 -23.63 -4.56 8.43
C LYS A 36 -22.97 -3.51 9.31
N TYR A 37 -21.66 -3.32 9.16
CA TYR A 37 -20.92 -2.21 9.75
C TYR A 37 -20.96 -1.00 8.83
N THR A 38 -21.12 0.17 9.40
CA THR A 38 -21.08 1.44 8.67
C THR A 38 -20.26 2.43 9.48
N LEU A 39 -19.27 3.03 8.83
CA LEU A 39 -18.52 4.15 9.37
C LEU A 39 -19.33 5.42 9.17
N TYR A 40 -19.41 6.25 10.20
CA TYR A 40 -20.05 7.56 10.17
C TYR A 40 -19.00 8.63 10.42
N ARG A 41 -19.03 9.70 9.61
CA ARG A 41 -18.22 10.91 9.81
C ARG A 41 -19.17 12.11 9.89
N HIS A 42 -19.08 12.87 10.98
CA HIS A 42 -19.97 14.00 11.29
C HIS A 42 -21.46 13.64 11.15
N GLY A 43 -21.84 12.47 11.67
CA GLY A 43 -23.23 11.97 11.68
C GLY A 43 -23.75 11.44 10.33
N LYS A 44 -22.93 11.40 9.27
CA LYS A 44 -23.33 10.88 7.95
C LYS A 44 -22.59 9.58 7.64
N PRO A 45 -23.24 8.58 7.01
CA PRO A 45 -22.55 7.41 6.49
C PRO A 45 -21.39 7.82 5.59
N PHE A 46 -20.24 7.18 5.79
CA PHE A 46 -18.99 7.51 5.11
C PHE A 46 -18.32 6.23 4.61
N GLU A 47 -18.28 6.06 3.30
CA GLU A 47 -17.55 4.97 2.64
C GLU A 47 -16.13 5.44 2.30
N ILE A 48 -15.12 4.66 2.67
CA ILE A 48 -13.73 5.04 2.41
C ILE A 48 -13.35 4.73 0.95
N LYS A 49 -13.10 5.79 0.19
CA LYS A 49 -12.58 5.79 -1.18
C LYS A 49 -11.21 6.45 -1.15
N GLY A 50 -10.21 5.69 -0.73
CA GLY A 50 -8.95 6.29 -0.28
C GLY A 50 -7.73 5.94 -1.10
N ALA A 51 -6.63 6.63 -0.74
CA ALA A 51 -5.31 6.36 -1.26
C ALA A 51 -4.27 6.44 -0.12
N ALA A 52 -3.30 5.53 -0.09
CA ALA A 52 -2.21 5.55 0.87
C ALA A 52 -1.07 6.42 0.30
N GLY A 53 -0.76 7.53 0.95
CA GLY A 53 0.05 8.62 0.38
C GLY A 53 -0.70 9.95 0.34
N HIS A 54 0.03 11.05 0.18
CA HIS A 54 -0.53 12.41 0.28
C HIS A 54 -0.11 13.33 -0.88
N ALA A 55 0.38 12.78 -1.98
CA ALA A 55 0.65 13.57 -3.18
C ALA A 55 -0.66 14.06 -3.82
N GLN A 56 -0.61 15.16 -4.59
CA GLN A 56 -1.69 15.58 -5.48
C GLN A 56 -3.12 15.55 -4.86
N LEU A 57 -3.30 16.09 -3.65
CA LEU A 57 -4.59 16.01 -2.93
C LEU A 57 -5.74 16.68 -3.68
N ASP A 58 -5.48 17.78 -4.39
CA ASP A 58 -6.49 18.45 -5.24
C ASP A 58 -7.00 17.50 -6.33
N LEU A 59 -6.10 16.76 -6.98
CA LEU A 59 -6.48 15.74 -7.98
C LEU A 59 -7.25 14.59 -7.33
N LEU A 60 -6.80 14.09 -6.16
CA LEU A 60 -7.47 13.02 -5.43
C LEU A 60 -8.94 13.40 -5.16
N GLN A 61 -9.20 14.61 -4.67
CA GLN A 61 -10.54 15.13 -4.45
C GLN A 61 -11.32 15.24 -5.77
N GLN A 62 -10.71 15.83 -6.80
CA GLN A 62 -11.34 16.05 -8.10
C GLN A 62 -11.86 14.74 -8.72
N ILE A 63 -11.13 13.63 -8.56
CA ILE A 63 -11.51 12.33 -9.12
C ILE A 63 -12.34 11.47 -8.15
N GLY A 64 -12.86 12.05 -7.07
CA GLY A 64 -13.81 11.41 -6.16
C GLY A 64 -13.19 10.63 -5.00
N GLY A 65 -11.87 10.69 -4.83
CA GLY A 65 -11.19 10.20 -3.63
C GLY A 65 -11.56 11.07 -2.43
N ASN A 66 -11.68 10.46 -1.25
CA ASN A 66 -12.15 11.15 -0.06
C ASN A 66 -11.31 10.90 1.20
N THR A 67 -10.30 10.04 1.12
CA THR A 67 -9.50 9.63 2.28
C THR A 67 -8.03 9.43 1.90
N ILE A 68 -7.10 9.85 2.76
CA ILE A 68 -5.69 9.47 2.67
C ILE A 68 -5.22 8.71 3.91
N ARG A 69 -4.17 7.91 3.76
CA ARG A 69 -3.45 7.30 4.89
C ARG A 69 -2.00 7.78 4.93
N LEU A 70 -1.56 8.13 6.13
CA LEU A 70 -0.18 8.47 6.47
C LEU A 70 0.43 7.33 7.30
N TRP A 71 1.72 7.05 7.14
CA TRP A 71 2.45 6.07 7.95
C TRP A 71 3.12 6.68 9.18
N ASP A 72 3.43 7.98 9.11
CA ASP A 72 4.07 8.74 10.16
C ASP A 72 3.40 10.11 10.34
N THR A 73 4.04 10.94 11.16
CA THR A 73 3.51 12.25 11.56
C THR A 73 4.40 13.41 11.12
N VAL A 74 5.38 13.13 10.26
CA VAL A 74 6.26 14.13 9.67
C VAL A 74 5.41 15.04 8.78
N GLY A 75 5.43 16.35 9.06
CA GLY A 75 4.64 17.31 8.29
C GLY A 75 3.12 17.16 8.42
N ILE A 76 2.62 16.47 9.46
CA ILE A 76 1.18 16.18 9.58
C ILE A 76 0.28 17.42 9.65
N ALA A 77 0.72 18.52 10.27
CA ALA A 77 -0.08 19.73 10.45
C ALA A 77 -0.54 20.37 9.12
N PRO A 78 0.36 20.71 8.17
CA PRO A 78 -0.05 21.21 6.86
C PRO A 78 -0.86 20.19 6.05
N ILE A 79 -0.58 18.88 6.19
CA ILE A 79 -1.36 17.82 5.50
C ILE A 79 -2.81 17.80 5.99
N LEU A 80 -3.03 17.78 7.32
CA LEU A 80 -4.37 17.80 7.91
C LEU A 80 -5.14 19.06 7.51
N LYS A 81 -4.47 20.22 7.50
CA LYS A 81 -5.08 21.48 7.05
C LYS A 81 -5.51 21.42 5.59
N LYS A 82 -4.64 20.98 4.68
CA LYS A 82 -4.97 20.87 3.26
C LYS A 82 -6.06 19.82 3.00
N ALA A 83 -6.03 18.71 3.73
CA ALA A 83 -7.08 17.69 3.65
C ALA A 83 -8.44 18.25 4.09
N ASP A 84 -8.47 19.04 5.18
CA ASP A 84 -9.69 19.70 5.66
C ASP A 84 -10.26 20.68 4.62
N GLU A 85 -9.41 21.54 4.04
CA GLU A 85 -9.79 22.47 2.97
C GLU A 85 -10.42 21.76 1.76
N LEU A 86 -10.02 20.52 1.48
CA LEU A 86 -10.55 19.71 0.39
C LEU A 86 -11.69 18.77 0.79
N GLY A 87 -12.01 18.68 2.08
CA GLY A 87 -12.98 17.71 2.62
C GLY A 87 -12.46 16.27 2.70
N ILE A 88 -11.16 16.05 2.47
CA ILE A 88 -10.49 14.75 2.54
C ILE A 88 -10.31 14.34 4.01
N ALA A 89 -10.62 13.08 4.32
CA ALA A 89 -10.39 12.47 5.61
C ALA A 89 -8.97 11.87 5.70
N VAL A 90 -8.40 11.76 6.90
CA VAL A 90 -7.01 11.32 7.10
C VAL A 90 -6.95 10.22 8.15
N ILE A 91 -6.44 9.05 7.77
CA ILE A 91 -6.02 7.99 8.69
C ILE A 91 -4.56 8.26 9.06
N VAL A 92 -4.30 8.56 10.34
CA VAL A 92 -2.97 8.96 10.82
C VAL A 92 -2.23 7.78 11.41
N GLY A 93 -1.10 7.42 10.81
CA GLY A 93 -0.18 6.41 11.30
C GLY A 93 0.60 6.87 12.54
N LEU A 94 0.63 6.01 13.55
CA LEU A 94 1.40 6.15 14.78
C LEU A 94 2.46 5.06 14.79
N PRO A 95 3.68 5.33 14.28
CA PRO A 95 4.68 4.28 14.11
C PRO A 95 5.14 3.75 15.47
N ILE A 96 5.13 2.43 15.60
CA ILE A 96 5.73 1.70 16.72
C ILE A 96 6.57 0.54 16.16
N PRO A 97 7.59 0.06 16.89
CA PRO A 97 8.35 -1.13 16.48
C PRO A 97 7.46 -2.35 16.25
N GLU A 98 7.93 -3.32 15.48
CA GLU A 98 7.27 -4.63 15.43
C GLU A 98 7.46 -5.41 16.74
N SER A 99 6.51 -6.29 17.04
CA SER A 99 6.55 -7.13 18.25
C SER A 99 7.81 -7.99 18.37
N ARG A 100 8.51 -8.30 17.27
CA ARG A 100 9.79 -9.04 17.28
C ARG A 100 10.92 -8.30 18.01
N TYR A 101 10.88 -6.96 18.09
CA TYR A 101 11.88 -6.15 18.76
C TYR A 101 11.66 -6.11 20.28
N MET A 102 11.70 -7.26 20.93
CA MET A 102 11.37 -7.38 22.37
C MET A 102 12.34 -6.63 23.28
N ASP A 103 13.59 -6.42 22.88
CA ASP A 103 14.53 -5.57 23.64
C ASP A 103 14.03 -4.13 23.78
N TYR A 104 13.28 -3.64 22.79
CA TYR A 104 12.61 -2.35 22.88
C TYR A 104 11.49 -2.38 23.93
N TYR A 105 10.63 -3.41 23.89
CA TYR A 105 9.48 -3.52 24.79
C TYR A 105 9.83 -3.89 26.23
N ASN A 106 10.99 -4.50 26.44
CA ASN A 106 11.52 -4.81 27.77
C ASN A 106 12.20 -3.59 28.41
N ASP A 107 12.53 -2.56 27.63
CA ASP A 107 13.05 -1.29 28.13
C ASP A 107 11.89 -0.34 28.49
N SER A 108 11.58 -0.29 29.79
CA SER A 108 10.51 0.55 30.32
C SER A 108 10.68 2.06 30.02
N SER A 109 11.93 2.54 29.85
CA SER A 109 12.19 3.95 29.55
C SER A 109 11.85 4.27 28.10
N LYS A 110 12.23 3.40 27.15
CA LYS A 110 11.86 3.54 25.73
C LYS A 110 10.36 3.50 25.52
N VAL A 111 9.68 2.52 26.13
CA VAL A 111 8.21 2.40 26.05
C VAL A 111 7.52 3.61 26.67
N ALA A 112 7.97 4.09 27.84
CA ALA A 112 7.38 5.26 28.49
C ALA A 112 7.57 6.54 27.66
N GLN A 113 8.74 6.71 27.04
CA GLN A 113 9.02 7.85 26.18
C GLN A 113 8.14 7.85 24.93
N GLN A 114 8.05 6.72 24.21
CA GLN A 114 7.14 6.57 23.07
C GLN A 114 5.68 6.85 23.44
N TYR A 115 5.22 6.32 24.57
CA TYR A 115 3.87 6.60 25.06
C TYR A 115 3.63 8.11 25.26
N LYS A 116 4.59 8.81 25.88
CA LYS A 116 4.52 10.25 26.10
C LYS A 116 4.48 11.03 24.78
N ASP A 117 5.30 10.65 23.81
CA ASP A 117 5.39 11.32 22.50
C ASP A 117 4.09 11.12 21.69
N ILE A 118 3.58 9.89 21.62
CA ILE A 118 2.30 9.59 20.97
C ILE A 118 1.15 10.31 21.68
N LYS A 119 1.13 10.33 23.02
CA LYS A 119 0.09 11.05 23.78
C LYS A 119 0.09 12.55 23.50
N ALA A 120 1.27 13.17 23.41
CA ALA A 120 1.40 14.58 23.10
C ALA A 120 0.88 14.88 21.69
N LEU A 121 1.22 14.02 20.73
CA LEU A 121 0.75 14.12 19.35
C LEU A 121 -0.78 13.97 19.24
N VAL A 122 -1.37 12.93 19.84
CA VAL A 122 -2.81 12.69 19.82
C VAL A 122 -3.56 13.88 20.43
N ASN A 123 -3.14 14.36 21.60
CA ASN A 123 -3.76 15.53 22.22
C ASN A 123 -3.62 16.82 21.40
N ARG A 124 -2.59 16.92 20.55
CA ARG A 124 -2.41 18.07 19.67
C ARG A 124 -3.34 18.03 18.45
N PHE A 125 -3.65 16.85 17.91
CA PHE A 125 -4.33 16.71 16.61
C PHE A 125 -5.71 16.05 16.65
N LYS A 126 -6.16 15.54 17.81
CA LYS A 126 -7.49 14.94 17.98
C LYS A 126 -8.66 15.82 17.55
N ASP A 127 -8.47 17.14 17.54
CA ASP A 127 -9.51 18.09 17.15
C ASP A 127 -9.48 18.49 15.67
N ALA A 128 -8.53 17.96 14.88
CA ALA A 128 -8.44 18.24 13.45
C ALA A 128 -9.69 17.70 12.71
N PRO A 129 -10.46 18.53 11.98
CA PRO A 129 -11.70 18.08 11.33
C PRO A 129 -11.48 17.04 10.22
N ALA A 130 -10.29 17.02 9.62
CA ALA A 130 -9.87 16.02 8.64
C ALA A 130 -9.51 14.66 9.26
N LEU A 131 -9.27 14.55 10.56
CA LEU A 131 -8.91 13.29 11.19
C LEU A 131 -10.07 12.29 11.07
N LEU A 132 -9.76 11.08 10.61
CA LEU A 132 -10.73 9.98 10.50
C LEU A 132 -10.52 8.96 11.61
N MET A 133 -9.29 8.46 11.73
CA MET A 133 -8.91 7.36 12.63
C MET A 133 -7.42 7.43 12.95
N TRP A 134 -7.03 6.86 14.08
CA TRP A 134 -5.63 6.60 14.43
C TRP A 134 -5.23 5.19 14.06
N CYS A 135 -4.11 5.01 13.37
CA CYS A 135 -3.56 3.70 13.01
C CYS A 135 -2.31 3.42 13.84
N VAL A 136 -2.43 2.59 14.87
CA VAL A 136 -1.31 2.23 15.75
C VAL A 136 -0.44 1.16 15.09
N GLY A 137 0.77 1.54 14.69
CA GLY A 137 1.72 0.69 13.99
C GLY A 137 1.39 0.46 12.51
N ASN A 138 2.39 -0.11 11.81
CA ASN A 138 2.28 -0.56 10.44
C ASN A 138 2.71 -2.03 10.37
N GLU A 139 1.88 -2.89 9.80
CA GLU A 139 2.25 -4.29 9.51
C GLU A 139 2.74 -5.08 10.73
N LEU A 140 2.13 -4.82 11.89
CA LEU A 140 2.50 -5.48 13.14
C LEU A 140 2.09 -6.95 13.11
N SER A 141 2.93 -7.80 13.68
CA SER A 141 2.57 -9.17 14.03
C SER A 141 2.08 -9.26 15.48
N PHE A 142 1.04 -10.06 15.71
CA PHE A 142 0.42 -10.25 17.04
C PHE A 142 0.59 -11.69 17.53
N PRO A 143 1.78 -12.08 18.01
CA PRO A 143 2.08 -13.44 18.43
C PRO A 143 1.38 -13.83 19.75
N TYR A 144 1.04 -15.11 19.91
CA TYR A 144 0.33 -15.61 21.10
C TYR A 144 1.22 -15.73 22.36
N ARG A 145 2.54 -15.91 22.20
CA ARG A 145 3.42 -16.37 23.30
C ARG A 145 3.46 -15.40 24.49
N PRO A 146 3.55 -15.88 25.75
CA PRO A 146 3.63 -15.04 26.94
C PRO A 146 4.79 -14.03 26.94
N ALA A 147 5.91 -14.36 26.28
CA ALA A 147 7.07 -13.47 26.15
C ALA A 147 6.73 -12.11 25.53
N TYR A 148 5.64 -12.00 24.74
CA TYR A 148 5.20 -10.74 24.13
C TYR A 148 4.28 -9.92 25.04
N ALA A 149 4.12 -10.27 26.32
CA ALA A 149 3.25 -9.54 27.25
C ALA A 149 3.57 -8.03 27.32
N ASN A 150 4.85 -7.66 27.26
CA ASN A 150 5.26 -6.25 27.27
C ASN A 150 4.88 -5.52 25.97
N PHE A 151 4.92 -6.18 24.81
CA PHE A 151 4.40 -5.63 23.55
C PHE A 151 2.89 -5.34 23.68
N TYR A 152 2.09 -6.31 24.12
CA TYR A 152 0.64 -6.10 24.30
C TYR A 152 0.35 -5.01 25.33
N LYS A 153 1.11 -4.94 26.42
CA LYS A 153 0.96 -3.88 27.43
C LYS A 153 1.25 -2.49 26.84
N ALA A 154 2.31 -2.34 26.06
CA ALA A 154 2.65 -1.10 25.39
C ALA A 154 1.60 -0.71 24.35
N PHE A 155 1.22 -1.66 23.48
CA PHE A 155 0.22 -1.46 22.44
C PHE A 155 -1.15 -1.06 23.01
N ASN A 156 -1.69 -1.84 23.96
CA ASN A 156 -2.96 -1.52 24.60
C ASN A 156 -2.89 -0.22 25.40
N GLY A 157 -1.75 0.07 26.04
CA GLY A 157 -1.55 1.36 26.71
C GLY A 157 -1.77 2.54 25.77
N ILE A 158 -1.27 2.46 24.53
CA ILE A 158 -1.50 3.48 23.50
C ILE A 158 -2.97 3.52 23.07
N VAL A 159 -3.58 2.36 22.76
CA VAL A 159 -4.99 2.29 22.33
C VAL A 159 -5.92 2.86 23.41
N ASP A 160 -5.76 2.43 24.66
CA ASP A 160 -6.55 2.90 25.81
C ASP A 160 -6.36 4.40 26.07
N MET A 161 -5.14 4.90 25.85
CA MET A 161 -4.86 6.33 25.94
C MET A 161 -5.61 7.11 24.87
N ILE A 162 -5.62 6.64 23.62
CA ILE A 162 -6.35 7.31 22.54
C ILE A 162 -7.84 7.31 22.85
N HIS A 163 -8.44 6.17 23.21
CA HIS A 163 -9.87 6.10 23.55
C HIS A 163 -10.28 7.03 24.70
N ARG A 164 -9.37 7.29 25.65
CA ARG A 164 -9.60 8.20 26.77
C ARG A 164 -9.43 9.66 26.37
N ASP A 165 -8.33 9.99 25.68
CA ASP A 165 -7.92 11.36 25.39
C ASP A 165 -8.58 11.93 24.12
N ASP A 166 -8.91 11.06 23.16
CA ASP A 166 -9.64 11.32 21.91
C ASP A 166 -10.81 10.32 21.76
N PRO A 167 -11.94 10.59 22.43
CA PRO A 167 -13.13 9.74 22.34
C PRO A 167 -13.89 9.88 21.01
N ASP A 168 -13.43 10.75 20.11
CA ASP A 168 -14.12 11.16 18.88
C ASP A 168 -13.68 10.36 17.65
N HIS A 169 -12.56 9.64 17.72
CA HIS A 169 -11.99 8.91 16.59
C HIS A 169 -11.68 7.44 16.94
N PRO A 170 -12.04 6.48 16.07
CA PRO A 170 -11.67 5.09 16.25
C PRO A 170 -10.17 4.83 16.10
N VAL A 171 -9.72 3.70 16.64
CA VAL A 171 -8.36 3.20 16.54
C VAL A 171 -8.32 1.92 15.71
N THR A 172 -7.37 1.86 14.78
CA THR A 172 -7.06 0.68 13.98
C THR A 172 -5.59 0.26 14.11
N THR A 173 -5.27 -0.94 13.65
CA THR A 173 -3.92 -1.44 13.43
C THR A 173 -3.89 -2.20 12.12
N THR A 174 -2.73 -2.23 11.48
CA THR A 174 -2.53 -2.95 10.20
C THR A 174 -1.71 -4.22 10.40
N MET A 175 -2.00 -5.22 9.57
CA MET A 175 -1.20 -6.43 9.42
C MET A 175 -0.96 -6.72 7.94
N VAL A 176 0.08 -7.51 7.65
CA VAL A 176 0.37 -8.00 6.30
C VAL A 176 -0.60 -9.12 5.95
N ASN A 177 -1.38 -8.94 4.88
CA ASN A 177 -2.37 -9.89 4.39
C ASN A 177 -3.40 -10.33 5.46
N PHE A 178 -4.21 -11.33 5.15
CA PHE A 178 -5.14 -11.93 6.10
C PHE A 178 -4.44 -12.99 6.96
N GLN A 179 -4.22 -12.70 8.25
CA GLN A 179 -3.56 -13.63 9.17
C GLN A 179 -4.48 -14.07 10.31
N ARG A 180 -5.00 -15.32 10.22
CA ARG A 180 -5.94 -15.88 11.20
C ARG A 180 -5.47 -15.80 12.66
N LYS A 181 -4.18 -16.05 12.89
CA LYS A 181 -3.59 -16.02 14.24
C LYS A 181 -3.58 -14.61 14.81
N ASP A 182 -3.20 -13.63 13.99
CA ASP A 182 -3.12 -12.24 14.41
C ASP A 182 -4.52 -11.65 14.59
N ILE A 183 -5.47 -11.93 13.70
CA ILE A 183 -6.87 -11.52 13.88
C ILE A 183 -7.43 -12.08 15.20
N PHE A 184 -7.16 -13.36 15.51
CA PHE A 184 -7.57 -13.94 16.79
C PHE A 184 -6.95 -13.21 17.97
N ASN A 185 -5.63 -12.96 17.95
CA ASN A 185 -4.93 -12.31 19.06
C ASN A 185 -5.33 -10.84 19.22
N ILE A 186 -5.48 -10.08 18.13
CA ILE A 186 -5.99 -8.72 18.14
C ILE A 186 -7.37 -8.69 18.78
N LYS A 187 -8.29 -9.54 18.31
CA LYS A 187 -9.66 -9.62 18.85
C LYS A 187 -9.68 -9.96 20.35
N MET A 188 -8.84 -10.88 20.79
CA MET A 188 -8.88 -11.40 22.16
C MET A 188 -8.07 -10.60 23.18
N ARG A 189 -7.08 -9.82 22.72
CA ARG A 189 -6.04 -9.25 23.59
C ARG A 189 -5.81 -7.76 23.38
N THR A 190 -6.52 -7.13 22.45
CA THR A 190 -6.38 -5.69 22.18
C THR A 190 -7.75 -5.03 22.13
N HIS A 191 -7.74 -3.70 22.20
CA HIS A 191 -8.96 -2.89 22.22
C HIS A 191 -9.14 -2.07 20.94
N VAL A 192 -8.56 -2.49 19.81
CA VAL A 192 -8.75 -1.76 18.55
C VAL A 192 -10.20 -1.87 18.05
N ASP A 193 -10.69 -0.81 17.43
CA ASP A 193 -12.05 -0.74 16.90
C ASP A 193 -12.17 -1.42 15.53
N VAL A 194 -11.09 -1.39 14.74
CA VAL A 194 -11.03 -1.89 13.36
C VAL A 194 -9.74 -2.65 13.11
N ILE A 195 -9.83 -3.79 12.44
CA ILE A 195 -8.67 -4.52 11.93
C ILE A 195 -8.41 -4.10 10.49
N SER A 196 -7.18 -3.74 10.15
CA SER A 196 -6.83 -3.32 8.80
C SER A 196 -5.81 -4.25 8.14
N PHE A 197 -5.87 -4.37 6.83
CA PHE A 197 -5.00 -5.22 6.03
C PHE A 197 -4.22 -4.41 5.01
N ASN A 198 -2.91 -4.61 4.96
CA ASN A 198 -2.10 -4.30 3.80
C ASN A 198 -2.04 -5.57 2.94
N ILE A 199 -2.68 -5.54 1.77
CA ILE A 199 -2.88 -6.75 0.96
C ILE A 199 -2.74 -6.45 -0.54
N PHE A 200 -1.78 -7.13 -1.16
CA PHE A 200 -1.46 -7.00 -2.58
C PHE A 200 -1.90 -8.28 -3.32
N GLY A 201 -0.98 -9.11 -3.80
CA GLY A 201 -1.31 -10.34 -4.55
C GLY A 201 -2.24 -11.32 -3.85
N ARG A 202 -2.23 -11.34 -2.51
CA ARG A 202 -3.11 -12.21 -1.71
C ARG A 202 -4.58 -11.76 -1.66
N ILE A 203 -4.92 -10.60 -2.22
CA ILE A 203 -6.31 -10.10 -2.24
C ILE A 203 -7.26 -11.09 -2.93
N THR A 204 -6.74 -11.88 -3.87
CA THR A 204 -7.44 -12.96 -4.59
C THR A 204 -8.02 -14.04 -3.67
N TYR A 205 -7.46 -14.21 -2.47
CA TYR A 205 -7.92 -15.20 -1.49
C TYR A 205 -8.76 -14.58 -0.36
N LEU A 206 -8.83 -13.25 -0.28
CA LEU A 206 -9.38 -12.55 0.89
C LEU A 206 -10.86 -12.90 1.14
N ARG A 207 -11.69 -12.95 0.09
CA ARG A 207 -13.12 -13.28 0.21
C ARG A 207 -13.32 -14.67 0.81
N ASP A 208 -12.56 -15.66 0.36
CA ASP A 208 -12.62 -17.03 0.85
C ASP A 208 -12.08 -17.14 2.28
N ASP A 209 -11.04 -16.40 2.62
CA ASP A 209 -10.49 -16.39 3.96
C ASP A 209 -11.43 -15.73 4.98
N LEU A 210 -12.06 -14.60 4.61
CA LEU A 210 -13.11 -13.97 5.40
C LEU A 210 -14.27 -14.95 5.64
N LYS A 211 -14.77 -15.59 4.59
CA LYS A 211 -15.86 -16.58 4.68
C LYS A 211 -15.50 -17.74 5.60
N ARG A 212 -14.32 -18.35 5.42
CA ARG A 212 -13.85 -19.50 6.22
C ARG A 212 -13.58 -19.15 7.67
N PHE A 213 -13.20 -17.91 7.96
CA PHE A 213 -12.90 -17.46 9.33
C PHE A 213 -14.09 -16.75 10.01
N SER A 214 -15.20 -16.59 9.29
CA SER A 214 -16.39 -15.86 9.73
C SER A 214 -17.07 -16.45 10.98
N TRP A 215 -16.77 -17.70 11.36
CA TRP A 215 -17.25 -18.27 12.63
C TRP A 215 -16.52 -17.69 13.85
N LEU A 216 -15.29 -17.20 13.68
CA LEU A 216 -14.46 -16.65 14.75
C LEU A 216 -14.46 -15.11 14.74
N TRP A 217 -14.47 -14.48 13.56
CA TRP A 217 -14.46 -13.02 13.46
C TRP A 217 -15.27 -12.52 12.26
N ARG A 218 -16.16 -11.55 12.55
CA ARG A 218 -16.98 -10.77 11.60
C ARG A 218 -17.02 -9.32 12.07
N GLY A 219 -15.85 -8.70 12.17
CA GLY A 219 -15.69 -7.33 12.62
C GLY A 219 -15.62 -6.34 11.46
N PRO A 220 -15.63 -5.03 11.75
CA PRO A 220 -15.33 -4.02 10.74
C PRO A 220 -13.85 -4.09 10.34
N TYR A 221 -13.57 -3.87 9.06
CA TYR A 221 -12.21 -3.86 8.54
C TYR A 221 -12.01 -2.91 7.36
N LEU A 222 -10.74 -2.57 7.17
CA LEU A 222 -10.25 -1.77 6.05
C LEU A 222 -9.16 -2.50 5.29
N ILE A 223 -9.05 -2.19 4.00
CA ILE A 223 -7.86 -2.52 3.23
C ILE A 223 -7.04 -1.24 3.12
N THR A 224 -6.05 -1.08 4.00
CA THR A 224 -5.28 0.16 4.16
C THR A 224 -4.20 0.36 3.10
N GLU A 225 -3.83 -0.73 2.43
CA GLU A 225 -2.99 -0.70 1.23
C GLU A 225 -3.41 -1.86 0.33
N TRP A 226 -3.65 -1.54 -0.94
CA TRP A 226 -3.71 -2.51 -2.03
C TRP A 226 -3.20 -1.89 -3.31
N GLY A 227 -2.66 -2.71 -4.20
CA GLY A 227 -2.11 -2.22 -5.46
C GLY A 227 -1.79 -3.31 -6.43
N ILE A 228 -0.63 -3.24 -7.06
CA ILE A 228 -0.07 -4.29 -7.93
C ILE A 228 0.66 -5.37 -7.13
N ASP A 229 1.15 -6.42 -7.79
CA ASP A 229 2.18 -7.28 -7.21
C ASP A 229 3.50 -6.56 -7.08
N GLY A 230 4.21 -6.87 -6.01
CA GLY A 230 5.51 -6.32 -5.73
C GLY A 230 6.65 -7.28 -6.06
N PRO A 231 7.88 -6.85 -5.72
CA PRO A 231 9.12 -7.56 -6.00
C PRO A 231 9.37 -8.69 -4.98
N TRP A 232 8.49 -9.69 -4.95
CA TRP A 232 8.53 -10.82 -4.02
C TRP A 232 8.14 -12.15 -4.70
N ASP A 233 8.13 -13.24 -3.92
CA ASP A 233 7.85 -14.60 -4.39
C ASP A 233 6.62 -14.69 -5.30
N GLY A 234 6.86 -15.19 -6.53
CA GLY A 234 5.85 -15.31 -7.58
C GLY A 234 6.02 -14.31 -8.73
N THR A 235 6.79 -13.23 -8.53
CA THR A 235 7.15 -12.30 -9.60
C THR A 235 8.31 -12.88 -10.44
N PRO A 236 8.28 -12.81 -11.79
CA PRO A 236 9.38 -13.30 -12.61
C PRO A 236 10.70 -12.58 -12.31
N GLN A 237 11.81 -13.30 -12.48
CA GLN A 237 13.16 -12.77 -12.30
C GLN A 237 14.06 -13.11 -13.48
N THR A 238 15.08 -12.29 -13.72
CA THR A 238 16.21 -12.62 -14.60
C THR A 238 17.13 -13.67 -13.96
N ALA A 239 18.08 -14.20 -14.74
CA ALA A 239 19.12 -15.09 -14.26
C ALA A 239 20.01 -14.50 -13.14
N TRP A 240 20.07 -13.17 -13.03
CA TRP A 240 20.80 -12.46 -11.96
C TRP A 240 19.88 -11.94 -10.84
N GLY A 241 18.63 -12.41 -10.77
CA GLY A 241 17.70 -12.11 -9.68
C GLY A 241 17.04 -10.72 -9.73
N ALA A 242 17.14 -10.01 -10.86
CA ALA A 242 16.40 -8.76 -11.05
C ALA A 242 14.92 -9.06 -11.31
N TRP A 243 14.01 -8.40 -10.58
CA TRP A 243 12.57 -8.62 -10.78
C TRP A 243 12.09 -7.99 -12.08
N ILE A 244 11.21 -8.69 -12.79
CA ILE A 244 10.55 -8.17 -13.99
C ILE A 244 9.38 -7.28 -13.57
N GLU A 245 9.45 -6.01 -13.97
CA GLU A 245 8.42 -5.02 -13.64
C GLU A 245 7.36 -4.97 -14.76
N PRO A 246 6.06 -5.02 -14.43
CA PRO A 246 5.00 -4.86 -15.43
C PRO A 246 4.98 -3.44 -16.03
N THR A 247 4.44 -3.31 -17.24
CA THR A 247 4.20 -1.99 -17.82
C THR A 247 3.15 -1.21 -17.02
N SER A 248 3.12 0.12 -17.10
CA SER A 248 2.06 0.91 -16.45
C SER A 248 0.65 0.55 -16.92
N THR A 249 0.52 0.06 -18.15
CA THR A 249 -0.77 -0.43 -18.71
C THR A 249 -1.20 -1.73 -18.03
N ASP A 250 -0.28 -2.69 -17.87
CA ASP A 250 -0.55 -3.93 -17.14
C ASP A 250 -0.86 -3.65 -15.67
N LYS A 251 -0.15 -2.71 -15.06
CA LYS A 251 -0.43 -2.25 -13.68
C LYS A 251 -1.86 -1.73 -13.58
N ALA A 252 -2.27 -0.81 -14.46
CA ALA A 252 -3.62 -0.26 -14.45
C ALA A 252 -4.71 -1.33 -14.61
N GLU A 253 -4.49 -2.30 -15.49
CA GLU A 253 -5.40 -3.43 -15.64
C GLU A 253 -5.45 -4.30 -14.36
N GLN A 254 -4.31 -4.50 -13.70
CA GLN A 254 -4.27 -5.22 -12.43
C GLN A 254 -5.06 -4.50 -11.32
N TYR A 255 -4.98 -3.17 -11.21
CA TYR A 255 -5.85 -2.41 -10.27
C TYR A 255 -7.33 -2.60 -10.59
N ARG A 256 -7.70 -2.47 -11.86
CA ARG A 256 -9.09 -2.64 -12.34
C ARG A 256 -9.60 -4.02 -11.97
N TRP A 257 -8.89 -5.07 -12.39
CA TRP A 257 -9.27 -6.46 -12.15
C TRP A 257 -9.36 -6.79 -10.65
N ARG A 258 -8.41 -6.34 -9.82
CA ARG A 258 -8.45 -6.56 -8.37
C ARG A 258 -9.67 -5.92 -7.74
N TYR A 259 -9.98 -4.69 -8.10
CA TYR A 259 -11.15 -4.00 -7.55
C TYR A 259 -12.45 -4.69 -7.98
N GLU A 260 -12.62 -4.93 -9.28
CA GLU A 260 -13.87 -5.46 -9.83
C GLU A 260 -14.13 -6.92 -9.45
N GLN A 261 -13.08 -7.74 -9.39
CA GLN A 261 -13.23 -9.20 -9.24
C GLN A 261 -12.92 -9.69 -7.81
N GLN A 262 -12.01 -9.04 -7.10
CA GLN A 262 -11.44 -9.58 -5.85
C GLN A 262 -11.83 -8.79 -4.60
N MET A 263 -12.09 -7.48 -4.74
CA MET A 263 -12.44 -6.63 -3.61
C MET A 263 -13.75 -7.11 -2.96
N PRO A 264 -13.81 -7.22 -1.62
CA PRO A 264 -14.98 -7.72 -0.91
C PRO A 264 -16.07 -6.64 -0.76
N LEU A 265 -16.51 -6.03 -1.87
CA LEU A 265 -17.43 -4.89 -1.90
C LEU A 265 -18.78 -5.16 -1.20
N ASP A 266 -19.23 -6.42 -1.25
CA ASP A 266 -20.50 -6.86 -0.64
C ASP A 266 -20.34 -7.37 0.81
N ASP A 267 -19.12 -7.41 1.36
CA ASP A 267 -18.91 -7.92 2.72
C ASP A 267 -19.40 -6.92 3.77
N SER A 268 -20.19 -7.42 4.71
CA SER A 268 -20.81 -6.63 5.78
C SER A 268 -19.82 -5.90 6.70
N GLY A 269 -18.57 -6.37 6.79
CA GLY A 269 -17.50 -5.77 7.59
C GLY A 269 -16.64 -4.78 6.82
N PHE A 270 -16.74 -4.73 5.49
CA PHE A 270 -15.87 -3.89 4.68
C PHE A 270 -16.25 -2.41 4.77
N LEU A 271 -15.32 -1.58 5.25
CA LEU A 271 -15.52 -0.14 5.39
C LEU A 271 -14.94 0.68 4.22
N GLY A 272 -14.13 0.04 3.36
CA GLY A 272 -13.50 0.64 2.20
C GLY A 272 -12.01 0.29 2.08
N SER A 273 -11.35 0.92 1.09
CA SER A 273 -9.96 0.59 0.74
C SER A 273 -9.14 1.79 0.32
N LEU A 274 -7.81 1.62 0.36
CA LEU A 274 -6.84 2.64 -0.02
C LEU A 274 -5.83 2.14 -1.06
N ILE A 275 -5.85 2.76 -2.24
CA ILE A 275 -4.90 2.50 -3.33
C ILE A 275 -3.48 2.89 -2.90
N PHE A 276 -2.50 2.02 -3.13
CA PHE A 276 -1.09 2.26 -2.82
C PHE A 276 -0.24 2.23 -4.10
N TYR A 277 0.74 3.11 -4.33
CA TYR A 277 1.19 4.23 -3.50
C TYR A 277 0.81 5.57 -4.16
N TRP A 278 -0.03 6.38 -3.51
CA TRP A 278 -0.47 7.67 -4.03
C TRP A 278 0.62 8.74 -3.91
N GLY A 279 1.60 8.64 -4.80
CA GLY A 279 2.78 9.48 -4.86
C GLY A 279 3.85 8.87 -5.76
N GLN A 280 5.09 9.29 -5.52
CA GLN A 280 6.29 8.80 -6.18
C GLN A 280 7.31 8.41 -5.11
N LYS A 281 7.96 7.25 -5.28
CA LYS A 281 9.05 6.79 -4.42
C LYS A 281 9.96 5.79 -5.15
N GLN A 282 11.21 5.68 -4.70
CA GLN A 282 12.06 4.54 -5.03
C GLN A 282 11.69 3.35 -4.14
N GLU A 283 11.32 2.24 -4.76
CA GLU A 283 11.21 0.95 -4.08
C GLU A 283 11.39 -0.19 -5.10
N THR A 284 12.58 -0.81 -5.10
CA THR A 284 13.10 -1.65 -6.21
C THR A 284 13.35 -0.84 -7.49
N THR A 285 12.34 -0.14 -8.00
CA THR A 285 12.50 0.89 -9.02
C THR A 285 11.70 2.14 -8.65
N HIS A 286 11.96 3.25 -9.33
CA HIS A 286 11.24 4.51 -9.12
C HIS A 286 9.83 4.49 -9.72
N THR A 287 9.51 3.47 -10.54
CA THR A 287 8.22 3.29 -11.19
C THR A 287 7.38 2.17 -10.58
N TRP A 288 7.94 1.29 -9.74
CA TRP A 288 7.26 0.05 -9.32
C TRP A 288 5.88 0.33 -8.72
N PHE A 289 5.83 1.06 -7.61
CA PHE A 289 4.59 1.42 -6.91
C PHE A 289 4.13 2.87 -7.14
N SER A 290 4.93 3.68 -7.84
CA SER A 290 4.65 5.10 -8.07
C SER A 290 3.49 5.29 -9.05
N LEU A 291 2.51 6.11 -8.66
CA LEU A 291 1.39 6.47 -9.53
C LEU A 291 1.64 7.79 -10.29
N PHE A 292 2.65 8.53 -9.87
CA PHE A 292 3.11 9.78 -10.47
C PHE A 292 4.61 9.73 -10.74
N ASP A 293 5.09 10.52 -11.71
CA ASP A 293 6.51 10.84 -11.79
C ASP A 293 6.89 11.98 -10.83
N GLU A 294 8.17 12.34 -10.83
CA GLU A 294 8.74 13.41 -9.99
C GLU A 294 8.18 14.80 -10.34
N LEU A 295 7.58 14.97 -11.53
CA LEU A 295 6.96 16.21 -12.00
C LEU A 295 5.44 16.24 -11.74
N GLY A 296 4.86 15.14 -11.26
CA GLY A 296 3.44 15.01 -10.96
C GLY A 296 2.56 14.56 -12.13
N HIS A 297 3.14 14.13 -13.26
CA HIS A 297 2.38 13.49 -14.33
C HIS A 297 1.86 12.14 -13.85
N LYS A 298 0.67 11.75 -14.30
CA LYS A 298 -0.09 10.62 -13.75
C LYS A 298 -0.11 9.40 -14.66
N THR A 299 -0.05 8.21 -14.07
CA THR A 299 -0.20 6.94 -14.80
C THR A 299 -1.67 6.59 -15.06
N GLU A 300 -1.93 5.60 -15.93
CA GLU A 300 -3.29 5.11 -16.21
C GLU A 300 -4.04 4.62 -14.95
N VAL A 301 -3.32 4.20 -13.90
CA VAL A 301 -3.91 3.80 -12.61
C VAL A 301 -4.75 4.93 -11.99
N VAL A 302 -4.40 6.20 -12.22
CA VAL A 302 -5.18 7.34 -11.71
C VAL A 302 -6.55 7.43 -12.39
N ALA A 303 -6.64 7.13 -13.69
CA ALA A 303 -7.91 7.04 -14.40
C ALA A 303 -8.74 5.81 -13.94
N VAL A 304 -8.07 4.71 -13.58
CA VAL A 304 -8.72 3.55 -12.96
C VAL A 304 -9.29 3.91 -11.58
N ALA A 305 -8.55 4.68 -10.77
CA ALA A 305 -9.04 5.17 -9.48
C ALA A 305 -10.27 6.07 -9.63
N GLU A 306 -10.26 7.00 -10.59
CA GLU A 306 -11.43 7.84 -10.94
C GLU A 306 -12.66 6.98 -11.26
N LYS A 307 -12.48 5.94 -12.08
CA LYS A 307 -13.54 5.00 -12.44
C LYS A 307 -14.08 4.24 -11.23
N ILE A 308 -13.19 3.75 -10.38
CA ILE A 308 -13.54 3.03 -9.15
C ILE A 308 -14.36 3.93 -8.21
N TRP A 309 -13.94 5.18 -8.01
CA TRP A 309 -14.56 6.05 -7.00
C TRP A 309 -15.84 6.74 -7.49
N THR A 310 -15.94 7.05 -8.78
CA THR A 310 -17.06 7.83 -9.34
C THR A 310 -17.99 7.03 -10.25
N GLY A 311 -17.54 5.86 -10.74
CA GLY A 311 -18.21 5.11 -11.80
C GLY A 311 -18.03 5.71 -13.20
N LYS A 312 -17.35 6.85 -13.35
CA LYS A 312 -17.14 7.54 -14.63
C LYS A 312 -15.79 7.18 -15.23
N THR A 313 -15.74 7.06 -16.56
CA THR A 313 -14.48 6.82 -17.27
C THR A 313 -13.84 8.15 -17.62
N SER A 314 -12.52 8.25 -17.44
CA SER A 314 -11.77 9.45 -17.83
C SER A 314 -11.89 9.70 -19.34
N VAL A 315 -11.93 10.97 -19.73
CA VAL A 315 -12.10 11.38 -21.14
C VAL A 315 -10.78 11.25 -21.91
N GLU A 316 -9.65 11.38 -21.22
CA GLU A 316 -8.31 11.39 -21.82
C GLU A 316 -7.46 10.24 -21.22
N PRO A 317 -7.41 9.07 -21.88
CA PRO A 317 -6.63 7.95 -21.38
C PRO A 317 -5.13 8.24 -21.53
N ALA A 318 -4.35 7.82 -20.53
CA ALA A 318 -2.89 7.82 -20.63
C ALA A 318 -2.40 6.98 -21.83
N PRO A 319 -1.18 7.23 -22.35
CA PRO A 319 -0.58 6.37 -23.37
C PRO A 319 -0.61 4.91 -22.92
N LYS A 320 -0.82 3.97 -23.86
CA LYS A 320 -0.84 2.54 -23.52
C LYS A 320 0.32 1.81 -24.14
N ILE A 321 1.05 1.09 -23.31
CA ILE A 321 2.20 0.28 -23.71
C ILE A 321 1.73 -1.17 -23.82
N ARG A 322 2.05 -1.80 -24.94
CA ARG A 322 1.86 -3.24 -25.15
C ARG A 322 2.99 -4.02 -24.51
N ASP A 323 4.23 -3.62 -24.82
CA ASP A 323 5.46 -4.20 -24.28
C ASP A 323 6.68 -3.33 -24.66
N MET A 324 7.86 -3.81 -24.28
CA MET A 324 9.15 -3.24 -24.64
C MET A 324 10.05 -4.35 -25.21
N LEU A 325 10.86 -4.01 -26.21
CA LEU A 325 11.91 -4.85 -26.76
C LEU A 325 13.29 -4.26 -26.47
N LEU A 326 14.27 -5.13 -26.22
CA LEU A 326 15.68 -4.80 -26.10
C LEU A 326 16.47 -5.87 -26.86
N ALA A 327 17.32 -5.44 -27.79
CA ALA A 327 18.02 -6.34 -28.71
C ALA A 327 17.06 -7.33 -29.42
N GLY A 328 15.86 -6.87 -29.75
CA GLY A 328 14.81 -7.65 -30.41
C GLY A 328 14.09 -8.70 -29.54
N GLN A 329 14.40 -8.77 -28.24
CA GLN A 329 13.80 -9.71 -27.29
C GLN A 329 12.80 -9.00 -26.37
N ASP A 330 11.74 -9.70 -25.95
CA ASP A 330 10.75 -9.28 -24.96
C ASP A 330 10.94 -10.00 -23.61
N HIS A 331 10.13 -9.62 -22.62
CA HIS A 331 10.10 -10.28 -21.30
C HIS A 331 9.47 -11.69 -21.37
N PRO A 332 9.87 -12.63 -20.49
CA PRO A 332 10.87 -12.52 -19.41
C PRO A 332 12.27 -13.02 -19.82
N ALA A 333 12.87 -12.51 -20.91
CA ALA A 333 14.22 -12.89 -21.31
C ALA A 333 15.31 -12.37 -20.34
N SER A 334 16.36 -13.17 -20.12
CA SER A 334 17.60 -12.72 -19.47
C SER A 334 18.58 -12.25 -20.55
N ILE A 335 18.68 -10.93 -20.73
CA ILE A 335 19.43 -10.31 -21.82
C ILE A 335 20.86 -10.00 -21.36
N PHE A 336 21.84 -10.57 -22.05
CA PHE A 336 23.27 -10.29 -21.86
C PHE A 336 23.80 -9.53 -23.09
N LEU A 337 24.46 -8.39 -22.86
CA LEU A 337 25.00 -7.51 -23.90
C LEU A 337 26.48 -7.25 -23.62
N ASN A 338 27.30 -7.05 -24.65
CA ASN A 338 28.71 -6.71 -24.43
C ASN A 338 28.86 -5.26 -23.97
N ALA A 339 29.94 -4.94 -23.27
CA ALA A 339 30.31 -3.56 -22.97
C ALA A 339 30.58 -2.76 -24.26
N ASN A 340 30.18 -1.49 -24.28
CA ASN A 340 30.35 -0.57 -25.42
C ASN A 340 29.69 -1.04 -26.74
N GLU A 341 28.65 -1.86 -26.66
CA GLU A 341 27.87 -2.34 -27.80
C GLU A 341 26.75 -1.36 -28.16
N GLU A 342 26.51 -1.08 -29.45
CA GLU A 342 25.32 -0.33 -29.88
C GLU A 342 24.11 -1.27 -29.97
N VAL A 343 23.06 -0.99 -29.20
CA VAL A 343 21.88 -1.84 -29.07
C VAL A 343 20.60 -1.05 -29.32
N GLU A 344 19.61 -1.69 -29.96
CA GLU A 344 18.27 -1.15 -30.16
C GLU A 344 17.33 -1.49 -29.00
N ALA A 345 16.57 -0.50 -28.53
CA ALA A 345 15.42 -0.67 -27.66
C ALA A 345 14.17 -0.02 -28.28
N LYS A 346 13.00 -0.63 -28.08
CA LYS A 346 11.74 -0.24 -28.72
C LYS A 346 10.56 -0.39 -27.77
N VAL A 347 9.77 0.66 -27.58
CA VAL A 347 8.47 0.59 -26.92
C VAL A 347 7.40 0.32 -27.97
N ARG A 348 6.62 -0.75 -27.81
CA ARG A 348 5.45 -0.98 -28.67
C ARG A 348 4.21 -0.44 -27.96
N LEU A 349 3.59 0.59 -28.53
CA LEU A 349 2.34 1.15 -28.01
C LEU A 349 1.13 0.34 -28.49
N VAL A 350 0.03 0.38 -27.74
CA VAL A 350 -1.26 -0.13 -28.22
C VAL A 350 -1.76 0.77 -29.36
N ASP A 351 -2.32 0.19 -30.41
CA ASP A 351 -2.78 0.92 -31.59
C ASP A 351 -3.76 2.05 -31.20
N GLY A 352 -3.53 3.25 -31.74
CA GLY A 352 -4.31 4.44 -31.42
C GLY A 352 -3.88 5.19 -30.15
N SER A 353 -2.88 4.71 -29.42
CA SER A 353 -2.30 5.45 -28.29
C SER A 353 -1.61 6.72 -28.77
N LYS A 354 -1.98 7.86 -28.18
CA LYS A 354 -1.36 9.16 -28.44
C LYS A 354 -0.21 9.37 -27.46
N PHE A 355 0.87 9.97 -27.94
CA PHE A 355 2.02 10.39 -27.14
C PHE A 355 2.71 11.59 -27.82
N THR A 356 3.53 12.30 -27.07
CA THR A 356 4.22 13.52 -27.51
C THR A 356 5.73 13.35 -27.48
N LYS A 357 6.25 12.65 -26.48
CA LYS A 357 7.66 12.34 -26.32
C LYS A 357 7.86 11.03 -25.55
N VAL A 358 9.01 10.42 -25.76
CA VAL A 358 9.53 9.36 -24.89
C VAL A 358 10.80 9.87 -24.24
N ILE A 359 11.05 9.51 -22.98
CA ILE A 359 12.32 9.73 -22.30
C ILE A 359 12.91 8.36 -21.99
N TRP A 360 14.16 8.16 -22.41
CA TRP A 360 14.93 6.96 -22.17
C TRP A 360 16.05 7.20 -21.18
N GLU A 361 16.18 6.32 -20.20
CA GLU A 361 17.21 6.39 -19.15
C GLU A 361 17.75 4.98 -18.85
N VAL A 362 19.03 4.88 -18.50
CA VAL A 362 19.64 3.63 -18.02
C VAL A 362 20.12 3.86 -16.59
N PHE A 363 19.79 2.93 -15.70
CA PHE A 363 20.27 2.93 -14.32
C PHE A 363 21.01 1.62 -14.05
N PRO A 364 22.00 1.62 -13.15
CA PRO A 364 22.46 0.39 -12.51
C PRO A 364 21.26 -0.30 -11.83
N GLU A 365 21.23 -1.64 -11.85
CA GLU A 365 20.18 -2.37 -11.14
C GLU A 365 20.28 -2.15 -9.63
N ASP A 366 19.16 -1.82 -8.99
CA ASP A 366 19.13 -1.57 -7.55
C ASP A 366 18.95 -2.87 -6.76
N TRP A 367 20.07 -3.49 -6.40
CA TRP A 367 20.09 -4.65 -5.49
C TRP A 367 20.21 -4.28 -4.02
N HIS A 368 20.26 -2.99 -3.68
CA HIS A 368 20.58 -2.59 -2.32
C HIS A 368 19.42 -2.85 -1.37
N LYS A 369 19.69 -3.63 -0.31
CA LYS A 369 18.75 -3.87 0.79
C LYS A 369 19.44 -3.65 2.14
N VAL A 370 18.76 -2.95 3.06
CA VAL A 370 19.18 -2.77 4.46
C VAL A 370 18.09 -3.34 5.35
N GLU A 371 18.44 -4.32 6.20
CA GLU A 371 17.47 -5.01 7.08
C GLU A 371 16.24 -5.52 6.32
N GLU A 372 16.46 -6.12 5.15
CA GLU A 372 15.42 -6.62 4.22
C GLU A 372 14.55 -5.54 3.56
N ARG A 373 14.78 -4.25 3.85
CA ARG A 373 14.09 -3.14 3.19
C ARG A 373 14.79 -2.74 1.92
N ASN A 374 14.02 -2.51 0.87
CA ASN A 374 14.51 -1.95 -0.38
C ASN A 374 15.13 -0.57 -0.15
N ASN A 375 16.13 -0.24 -0.94
CA ASN A 375 16.65 1.11 -1.03
C ASN A 375 15.54 2.11 -1.39
N THR A 376 15.57 3.27 -0.73
CA THR A 376 14.60 4.36 -0.90
C THR A 376 15.18 5.54 -1.64
N ILE A 377 16.46 5.46 -2.03
CA ILE A 377 17.17 6.49 -2.79
C ILE A 377 17.32 6.00 -4.23
N LYS A 378 16.69 6.71 -5.17
CA LYS A 378 16.79 6.42 -6.61
C LYS A 378 18.27 6.44 -7.05
N PRO A 379 18.77 5.40 -7.73
CA PRO A 379 20.12 5.42 -8.31
C PRO A 379 20.31 6.58 -9.30
N LEU A 380 21.55 6.99 -9.52
CA LEU A 380 21.86 7.96 -10.57
C LEU A 380 21.82 7.29 -11.96
N PRO A 381 21.29 7.97 -12.99
CA PRO A 381 21.31 7.44 -14.35
C PRO A 381 22.73 7.42 -14.91
N VAL A 382 23.01 6.44 -15.77
CA VAL A 382 24.23 6.39 -16.59
C VAL A 382 24.04 7.33 -17.78
N ASN A 383 24.80 8.41 -17.79
CA ASN A 383 24.70 9.48 -18.79
C ASN A 383 25.53 9.18 -20.04
N GLY A 384 25.19 9.84 -21.15
CA GLY A 384 25.99 9.80 -22.39
C GLY A 384 25.79 8.55 -23.26
N LEU A 385 24.85 7.67 -22.91
CA LEU A 385 24.59 6.44 -23.67
C LEU A 385 23.76 6.65 -24.94
N PHE A 386 22.96 7.72 -24.99
CA PHE A 386 21.99 7.98 -26.05
C PHE A 386 22.44 9.11 -26.98
N ARG A 387 22.27 8.95 -28.30
CA ARG A 387 22.52 10.01 -29.30
C ARG A 387 21.28 10.85 -29.63
N SER A 388 20.09 10.24 -29.59
CA SER A 388 18.77 10.88 -29.72
C SER A 388 17.75 10.01 -28.99
N ASN A 389 16.84 10.57 -28.21
CA ASN A 389 16.02 9.79 -27.27
C ASN A 389 14.54 10.22 -27.19
N GLU A 390 13.96 10.77 -28.25
CA GLU A 390 12.58 11.32 -28.20
C GLU A 390 11.49 10.42 -28.83
N GLY A 391 11.89 9.31 -29.46
CA GLY A 391 10.99 8.38 -30.14
C GLY A 391 10.70 7.10 -29.35
N VAL A 392 9.73 6.32 -29.84
CA VAL A 392 9.45 4.96 -29.34
C VAL A 392 10.56 3.95 -29.67
N ASP A 393 11.49 4.34 -30.54
CA ASP A 393 12.67 3.58 -30.93
C ASP A 393 13.92 4.35 -30.53
N VAL A 394 14.88 3.66 -29.96
CA VAL A 394 16.16 4.25 -29.57
C VAL A 394 17.32 3.30 -29.83
N ARG A 395 18.48 3.88 -30.18
CA ARG A 395 19.77 3.20 -30.11
C ARG A 395 20.62 3.83 -29.03
N PHE A 396 21.28 2.99 -28.25
CA PHE A 396 22.16 3.41 -27.18
C PHE A 396 23.41 2.53 -27.12
N ILE A 397 24.47 3.08 -26.54
CA ILE A 397 25.69 2.32 -26.23
C ILE A 397 25.53 1.73 -24.84
N THR A 398 25.76 0.43 -24.67
CA THR A 398 25.76 -0.20 -23.35
C THR A 398 26.87 0.37 -22.46
N PRO A 399 26.68 0.41 -21.13
CA PRO A 399 27.73 0.82 -20.20
C PRO A 399 29.05 0.07 -20.42
N ASP A 400 30.18 0.72 -20.11
CA ASP A 400 31.53 0.15 -20.23
C ASP A 400 31.84 -0.86 -19.12
N SER A 401 31.20 -0.68 -17.97
CA SER A 401 31.43 -1.44 -16.76
C SER A 401 30.52 -2.67 -16.72
N GLU A 402 31.11 -3.85 -16.49
CA GLU A 402 30.37 -5.09 -16.28
C GLU A 402 29.38 -4.97 -15.12
N GLY A 403 28.16 -5.49 -15.30
CA GLY A 403 27.17 -5.53 -14.24
C GLY A 403 25.73 -5.48 -14.74
N PRO A 404 24.76 -5.54 -13.81
CA PRO A 404 23.34 -5.42 -14.15
C PRO A 404 22.94 -3.95 -14.34
N TYR A 405 22.08 -3.72 -15.30
CA TYR A 405 21.49 -2.43 -15.59
C TYR A 405 20.02 -2.59 -15.93
N ARG A 406 19.30 -1.48 -15.96
CA ARG A 406 17.92 -1.42 -16.40
C ARG A 406 17.70 -0.20 -17.24
N ILE A 407 17.16 -0.42 -18.44
CA ILE A 407 16.71 0.65 -19.33
C ILE A 407 15.24 0.92 -19.05
N PHE A 408 14.88 2.19 -18.90
CA PHE A 408 13.53 2.68 -18.67
C PHE A 408 13.09 3.52 -19.87
N ALA A 409 11.79 3.43 -20.19
CA ALA A 409 11.13 4.34 -21.11
C ALA A 409 9.90 4.96 -20.41
N THR A 410 9.83 6.28 -20.44
CA THR A 410 8.65 7.05 -19.99
C THR A 410 8.02 7.75 -21.18
N VAL A 411 6.79 7.37 -21.53
CA VAL A 411 6.01 7.88 -22.65
C VAL A 411 5.04 8.94 -22.12
N TYR A 412 5.11 10.16 -22.64
CA TYR A 412 4.28 11.30 -22.21
C TYR A 412 3.19 11.60 -23.24
N ASP A 413 2.08 12.19 -22.81
CA ASP A 413 1.10 12.85 -23.68
C ASP A 413 0.98 14.36 -23.40
N ASP A 414 0.07 15.03 -24.10
CA ASP A 414 -0.22 16.47 -23.92
C ASP A 414 -1.15 16.77 -22.72
N ASN A 415 -1.69 15.73 -22.06
CA ASN A 415 -2.69 15.83 -21.01
C ASN A 415 -2.10 15.64 -19.60
N GLY A 416 -0.77 15.61 -19.51
CA GLY A 416 -0.05 15.39 -18.26
C GLY A 416 -0.13 13.94 -17.76
N ASN A 417 -0.32 12.98 -18.67
CA ASN A 417 -0.23 11.56 -18.37
C ASN A 417 1.11 10.98 -18.80
N ILE A 418 1.47 9.88 -18.15
CA ILE A 418 2.64 9.07 -18.49
C ILE A 418 2.28 7.59 -18.57
N ALA A 419 3.06 6.87 -19.37
CA ALA A 419 3.17 5.43 -19.34
C ALA A 419 4.63 5.02 -19.19
N THR A 420 4.89 3.94 -18.46
CA THR A 420 6.24 3.50 -18.11
C THR A 420 6.42 2.03 -18.43
N CYS A 421 7.57 1.67 -18.99
CA CYS A 421 8.06 0.31 -19.06
C CYS A 421 9.58 0.30 -18.86
N ASN A 422 10.12 -0.87 -18.52
CA ASN A 422 11.56 -1.04 -18.37
C ASN A 422 11.99 -2.49 -18.64
N MET A 423 13.29 -2.66 -18.87
CA MET A 423 13.91 -3.96 -19.12
C MET A 423 15.25 -4.04 -18.39
N PRO A 424 15.47 -5.02 -17.50
CA PRO A 424 16.79 -5.31 -16.96
C PRO A 424 17.63 -6.03 -18.02
N PHE A 425 18.93 -5.73 -18.05
CA PHE A 425 19.94 -6.41 -18.86
C PHE A 425 21.25 -6.52 -18.08
N TYR A 426 22.13 -7.41 -18.50
CA TYR A 426 23.46 -7.56 -17.90
C TYR A 426 24.53 -7.23 -18.94
N VAL A 427 25.43 -6.32 -18.60
CA VAL A 427 26.62 -6.04 -19.42
C VAL A 427 27.69 -7.04 -19.04
N VAL A 428 28.19 -7.79 -20.01
CA VAL A 428 29.37 -8.66 -19.84
C VAL A 428 30.63 -7.93 -20.30
N GLY A 429 31.68 -7.98 -19.48
CA GLY A 429 32.97 -7.39 -19.83
C GLY A 429 33.57 -8.05 -21.07
N THR A 430 34.08 -7.25 -21.99
CA THR A 430 34.92 -7.77 -23.08
C THR A 430 36.27 -8.14 -22.48
N ASN A 431 36.56 -9.43 -22.36
CA ASN A 431 37.89 -9.94 -21.99
C ASN A 431 38.90 -9.59 -23.10
N GLU A 432 39.36 -8.34 -23.16
CA GLU A 432 40.66 -8.05 -23.76
C GLU A 432 41.73 -8.39 -22.72
N LYS A 433 41.99 -9.69 -22.56
CA LYS A 433 43.30 -10.14 -22.10
C LYS A 433 44.28 -9.79 -23.22
N ASN A 434 44.99 -8.67 -23.05
CA ASN A 434 46.24 -8.39 -23.75
C ASN A 434 47.22 -9.55 -23.61
#